data_AF-A0A5S3PV48-F1
#
_entry.id   AF-A0A5S3PV48-F1
#
_cell.length_a   1.000
_cell.length_b   1.000
_cell.length_c   1.000
_cell.angle_alpha   90.00
_cell.angle_beta   90.00
_cell.angle_gamma   90.00
#
_symmetry.space_group_name_H-M   'P 1'
#
loop_
_entity.id
_entity.type
_entity.pdbx_description
1 polymer ?
#
loop_
_entity_poly.entity_id
_entity_poly.type
_entity_poly.pdbx_seq_one_letter_code
_entity_poly.pdbx_strand_id
1 'polypeptide(L)'
;MRLVYTCSSCKKSNYYTPVLPTRAHLQMKIGDEVRVNCSNCGKQDKKHLNRISATPDNRLVVGGFVIGVLIILLAGNYLEIIMQVSLSFWKILGIAGSAIAGIPMFLWNRENKAVKNFNRYALKK
;
A
#
# COMPACT_ATOMS: atom_id res chain seq x y z
N MET A 1 -3.75 -0.22 -0.89
CA MET A 1 -4.37 0.81 -0.01
C MET A 1 -5.15 0.14 1.11
N ARG A 2 -5.35 0.82 2.24
CA ARG A 2 -6.14 0.32 3.38
C ARG A 2 -7.13 1.36 3.85
N LEU A 3 -8.28 0.92 4.36
CA LEU A 3 -9.28 1.80 4.96
C LEU A 3 -9.02 1.89 6.46
N VAL A 4 -9.05 3.12 6.98
CA VAL A 4 -8.81 3.45 8.38
C VAL A 4 -9.92 4.31 8.93
N TYR A 5 -10.21 4.13 10.21
CA TYR A 5 -11.14 4.96 10.96
C TYR A 5 -10.59 5.23 12.36
N THR A 6 -10.98 6.36 12.93
CA THR A 6 -10.62 6.73 14.29
C THR A 6 -11.74 6.34 15.26
N CYS A 7 -11.39 5.55 16.29
CA CYS A 7 -12.33 5.17 17.34
C CYS A 7 -12.78 6.40 18.14
N SER A 8 -14.08 6.53 18.42
CA SER A 8 -14.57 7.67 19.24
C SER A 8 -14.06 7.64 20.67
N SER A 9 -13.83 6.43 21.22
CA SER A 9 -13.48 6.21 22.63
C SER A 9 -11.99 6.38 22.89
N CYS A 10 -11.13 5.57 22.28
CA CYS A 10 -9.69 5.57 22.55
C CYS A 10 -8.88 6.47 21.60
N LYS A 11 -9.55 7.11 20.63
CA LYS A 11 -8.93 7.97 19.59
C LYS A 11 -7.84 7.30 18.75
N LYS A 12 -7.63 5.98 18.88
CA LYS A 12 -6.67 5.24 18.06
C LYS A 12 -7.27 4.94 16.68
N SER A 13 -6.39 4.92 15.68
CA SER A 13 -6.71 4.51 14.31
C SER A 13 -6.82 2.99 14.24
N ASN A 14 -7.86 2.51 13.55
CA ASN A 14 -8.14 1.10 13.35
C ASN A 14 -8.38 0.86 11.86
N TYR A 15 -8.20 -0.38 11.43
CA TYR A 15 -8.43 -0.77 10.04
C TYR A 15 -9.86 -1.23 9.83
N TYR A 16 -10.43 -0.87 8.68
CA TYR A 16 -11.76 -1.29 8.27
C TYR A 16 -11.68 -2.27 7.09
N THR A 17 -12.52 -3.29 7.13
CA THR A 17 -12.74 -4.26 6.05
C THR A 17 -14.25 -4.36 5.78
N PRO A 18 -14.69 -4.52 4.53
CA PRO A 18 -13.94 -4.77 3.29
C PRO A 18 -13.29 -3.51 2.67
N VAL A 19 -12.23 -3.70 1.88
CA VAL A 19 -11.56 -2.63 1.11
C VAL A 19 -12.16 -2.56 -0.29
N LEU A 20 -12.64 -1.38 -0.69
CA LEU A 20 -13.23 -1.13 -2.02
C LEU A 20 -12.57 0.07 -2.72
N PRO A 21 -12.56 0.12 -4.07
CA PRO A 21 -11.83 1.13 -4.85
C PRO A 21 -12.25 2.57 -4.56
N THR A 22 -13.54 2.81 -4.30
CA THR A 22 -14.11 4.15 -4.09
C THR A 22 -15.09 4.15 -2.92
N ARG A 23 -15.31 5.34 -2.34
CA ARG A 23 -16.30 5.54 -1.28
C ARG A 23 -17.73 5.26 -1.78
N ALA A 24 -18.03 5.54 -3.05
CA ALA A 24 -19.33 5.24 -3.66
C ALA A 24 -19.59 3.72 -3.73
N HIS A 25 -18.61 2.92 -4.18
CA HIS A 25 -18.74 1.47 -4.17
C HIS A 25 -18.92 0.91 -2.76
N LEU A 26 -18.25 1.52 -1.78
CA LEU A 26 -18.43 1.16 -0.38
C LEU A 26 -19.87 1.44 0.05
N GLN A 27 -20.38 2.64 -0.21
CA GLN A 27 -21.75 3.04 0.12
C GLN A 27 -22.79 2.11 -0.50
N MET A 28 -22.63 1.74 -1.77
CA MET A 28 -23.54 0.80 -2.45
C MET A 28 -23.59 -0.57 -1.76
N LYS A 29 -22.50 -0.99 -1.11
CA LYS A 29 -22.41 -2.31 -0.47
C LYS A 29 -22.93 -2.32 0.98
N ILE A 30 -22.66 -1.27 1.75
CA ILE A 30 -22.94 -1.26 3.20
C ILE A 30 -23.84 -0.12 3.67
N GLY A 31 -24.23 0.80 2.78
CA GLY A 31 -24.99 2.01 3.10
C GLY A 31 -24.09 3.15 3.62
N ASP A 32 -24.72 4.12 4.28
CA ASP A 32 -24.07 5.36 4.74
C ASP A 32 -23.33 5.23 6.07
N GLU A 33 -23.75 4.25 6.89
CA GLU A 33 -23.23 4.04 8.22
C GLU A 33 -22.82 2.59 8.44
N VAL A 34 -21.70 2.42 9.14
CA VAL A 34 -21.17 1.11 9.45
C VAL A 34 -20.90 0.96 10.94
N ARG A 35 -21.19 -0.23 11.45
CA ARG A 35 -20.78 -0.65 12.80
C ARG A 35 -19.38 -1.21 12.74
N VAL A 36 -18.48 -0.63 13.52
CA VAL A 36 -17.07 -1.01 13.56
C VAL A 36 -16.67 -1.36 14.98
N ASN A 37 -15.85 -2.39 15.13
CA ASN A 37 -15.29 -2.79 16.41
C ASN A 37 -13.83 -2.33 16.50
N CYS A 38 -13.50 -1.54 17.53
CA CYS A 38 -12.14 -1.07 17.75
C CYS A 38 -11.26 -2.23 18.26
N SER A 39 -10.20 -2.57 17.52
CA SER A 39 -9.26 -3.62 17.92
C SER A 39 -8.41 -3.27 19.13
N ASN A 40 -8.34 -1.99 19.51
CA ASN A 40 -7.55 -1.53 20.65
C ASN A 40 -8.34 -1.49 21.98
N CYS A 41 -9.62 -1.13 21.96
CA CYS A 41 -10.41 -1.00 23.20
C CYS A 41 -11.70 -1.83 23.20
N GLY A 42 -11.97 -2.63 22.16
CA GLY A 42 -13.13 -3.52 22.07
C GLY A 42 -14.50 -2.83 21.96
N LYS A 43 -14.53 -1.49 21.93
CA LYS A 43 -15.79 -0.74 21.85
C LYS A 43 -16.36 -0.83 20.44
N GLN A 44 -17.64 -1.16 20.36
CA GLN A 44 -18.43 -1.03 19.14
C GLN A 44 -18.86 0.41 18.93
N ASP A 45 -18.69 0.91 17.71
CA ASP A 45 -18.96 2.29 17.34
C ASP A 45 -19.72 2.32 16.00
N LYS A 46 -20.58 3.33 15.82
CA LYS A 46 -21.28 3.56 14.55
C LYS A 46 -20.62 4.74 13.86
N LYS A 47 -20.14 4.51 12.63
CA LYS A 47 -19.38 5.52 11.87
C LYS A 47 -20.00 5.73 10.52
N HIS A 48 -20.21 6.99 10.17
CA HIS A 48 -20.55 7.40 8.82
C HIS A 48 -19.38 7.14 7.87
N LEU A 49 -19.63 6.75 6.62
CA LEU A 49 -18.59 6.45 5.62
C LEU A 49 -17.60 7.59 5.39
N ASN A 50 -18.06 8.83 5.50
CA ASN A 50 -17.21 10.03 5.41
C ASN A 50 -16.14 10.11 6.52
N ARG A 51 -16.29 9.38 7.63
CA ARG A 51 -15.28 9.28 8.71
C ARG A 51 -14.25 8.18 8.47
N ILE A 52 -14.42 7.38 7.40
CA ILE A 52 -13.45 6.37 6.96
C ILE A 52 -12.56 7.01 5.90
N SER A 53 -11.25 6.93 6.11
CA SER A 53 -10.24 7.43 5.18
C SER A 53 -9.42 6.28 4.60
N ALA A 54 -8.89 6.43 3.39
CA ALA A 54 -7.90 5.53 2.85
C ALA A 54 -6.49 6.00 3.21
N THR A 55 -5.59 5.06 3.49
CA THR A 55 -4.15 5.28 3.65
C THR A 55 -3.37 4.34 2.73
N PRO A 56 -2.17 4.75 2.27
CA PRO A 56 -1.35 3.92 1.39
C PRO A 56 -0.87 2.68 2.13
N ASP A 57 -0.84 1.54 1.44
CA ASP A 57 -0.27 0.30 1.99
C ASP A 57 1.13 0.09 1.44
N ASN A 58 2.13 0.55 2.20
CA ASN A 58 3.52 0.47 1.78
C ASN A 58 4.15 -0.91 1.99
N ARG A 59 3.43 -1.87 2.60
CA ARG A 59 3.99 -3.20 2.92
C ARG A 59 4.40 -3.96 1.66
N LEU A 60 3.55 -3.94 0.63
CA LEU A 60 3.84 -4.60 -0.64
C LEU A 60 4.99 -3.91 -1.38
N VAL A 61 5.04 -2.57 -1.32
CA VAL A 61 6.10 -1.78 -1.94
C VAL A 61 7.46 -2.09 -1.33
N VAL A 62 7.54 -2.06 0.00
CA VAL A 62 8.79 -2.35 0.74
C VAL A 62 9.18 -3.82 0.59
N GLY A 63 8.23 -4.75 0.73
CA GLY A 63 8.50 -6.18 0.58
C GLY A 63 9.04 -6.54 -0.80
N GLY A 64 8.40 -6.05 -1.87
CA GLY A 64 8.86 -6.28 -3.23
C GLY A 64 10.24 -5.68 -3.52
N PHE A 65 10.53 -4.49 -2.98
CA PHE A 65 11.85 -3.87 -3.11
C PHE A 65 12.95 -4.69 -2.44
N VAL A 66 12.73 -5.09 -1.18
CA VAL A 66 13.71 -5.88 -0.42
C VAL A 66 14.00 -7.21 -1.13
N ILE A 67 12.96 -7.91 -1.61
CA ILE A 67 13.12 -9.16 -2.37
C ILE A 67 13.91 -8.91 -3.65
N GLY A 68 13.60 -7.85 -4.40
CA GLY A 68 14.30 -7.49 -5.63
C GLY A 68 15.79 -7.22 -5.40
N VAL A 69 16.11 -6.47 -4.35
CA VAL A 69 17.51 -6.20 -3.95
C VAL A 69 18.23 -7.49 -3.59
N LEU A 70 17.61 -8.38 -2.81
CA LEU A 70 18.21 -9.67 -2.43
C LEU A 70 18.49 -10.56 -3.64
N ILE A 71 17.59 -10.58 -4.62
CA ILE A 71 17.78 -11.35 -5.87
C ILE A 71 18.99 -10.81 -6.65
N ILE A 72 19.11 -9.48 -6.80
CA ILE A 72 20.27 -8.88 -7.48
C ILE A 72 21.56 -9.24 -6.74
N LEU A 73 21.57 -9.13 -5.41
CA LEU A 73 22.76 -9.40 -4.62
C LEU A 73 23.17 -10.88 -4.74
N LEU A 74 22.24 -11.81 -4.58
CA LEU A 74 22.53 -13.24 -4.71
C LEU A 74 22.99 -13.57 -6.13
N ALA A 75 22.22 -13.20 -7.16
CA ALA A 75 22.55 -13.51 -8.55
C ALA A 75 23.85 -12.83 -9.00
N GLY A 76 24.10 -11.59 -8.55
CA GLY A 76 25.31 -10.83 -8.85
C GLY A 76 26.57 -11.54 -8.35
N ASN A 77 26.57 -12.00 -7.10
CA ASN A 77 27.70 -12.76 -6.54
C ASN A 77 27.98 -14.06 -7.31
N TYR A 78 26.94 -14.79 -7.74
CA TYR A 78 27.14 -16.00 -8.54
C TYR A 78 27.63 -15.69 -9.96
N LEU A 79 27.16 -14.61 -10.58
CA LEU A 79 27.54 -14.21 -11.94
C LEU A 79 29.00 -13.73 -12.03
N GLU A 80 29.51 -13.02 -11.02
CA GLU A 80 30.92 -12.59 -10.96
C GLU A 80 31.90 -13.77 -10.90
N ILE A 81 31.51 -14.88 -10.28
CA ILE A 81 32.36 -16.07 -10.13
C ILE A 81 32.46 -16.85 -11.45
N ILE A 82 31.40 -16.86 -12.26
CA ILE A 82 31.31 -17.72 -13.47
C ILE A 82 31.78 -16.96 -14.73
N MET A 83 31.52 -15.66 -14.82
CA MET A 83 31.97 -14.81 -15.93
C MET A 83 33.16 -13.97 -15.49
N GLN A 84 34.37 -14.27 -15.99
CA GLN A 84 35.51 -13.35 -15.91
C GLN A 84 35.05 -11.96 -16.39
N VAL A 85 34.96 -11.02 -15.45
CA VAL A 85 34.03 -9.89 -15.54
C VAL A 85 34.43 -8.90 -16.64
N SER A 86 33.68 -8.91 -17.75
CA SER A 86 33.76 -7.90 -18.80
C SER A 86 32.96 -6.65 -18.41
N LEU A 87 33.41 -5.46 -18.82
CA LEU A 87 32.73 -4.17 -18.57
C LEU A 87 31.24 -4.17 -18.96
N SER A 88 30.83 -5.04 -19.89
CA SER A 88 29.45 -5.22 -20.33
C SER A 88 28.53 -5.76 -19.23
N PHE A 89 29.05 -6.56 -18.28
CA PHE A 89 28.27 -7.12 -17.18
C PHE A 89 27.79 -6.03 -16.20
N TRP A 90 28.68 -5.11 -15.82
CA TRP A 90 28.36 -3.97 -14.95
C TRP A 90 27.30 -3.04 -15.56
N LYS A 91 27.27 -2.89 -16.89
CA LYS A 91 26.23 -2.10 -17.58
C LYS A 91 24.85 -2.75 -17.45
N ILE A 92 24.76 -4.07 -17.59
CA ILE A 92 23.49 -4.80 -17.46
C ILE A 92 22.96 -4.73 -16.02
N LEU A 93 23.84 -4.91 -15.03
CA LEU A 93 23.49 -4.74 -13.62
C LEU A 93 23.05 -3.31 -13.30
N GLY A 94 23.71 -2.29 -13.87
CA GLY A 94 23.30 -0.89 -13.72
C GLY A 94 21.88 -0.63 -14.24
N ILE A 95 21.55 -1.16 -15.43
CA ILE A 95 20.20 -1.05 -15.99
C ILE A 95 19.18 -1.79 -15.10
N ALA A 96 19.47 -3.04 -14.72
CA ALA A 96 18.59 -3.83 -13.85
C ALA A 96 18.35 -3.15 -12.49
N GLY A 97 19.41 -2.61 -11.88
CA GLY A 97 19.33 -1.85 -10.63
C GLY A 97 18.47 -0.60 -10.76
N SER A 98 18.63 0.16 -11.86
CA SER A 98 17.82 1.35 -12.10
C SER A 98 16.32 1.03 -12.27
N ALA A 99 15.99 -0.07 -12.94
CA ALA A 99 14.62 -0.53 -13.10
C ALA A 99 14.01 -0.92 -11.74
N ILE A 100 14.78 -1.64 -10.92
CA ILE A 100 14.33 -2.08 -9.59
C ILE A 100 14.14 -0.90 -8.64
N ALA A 101 14.98 0.13 -8.72
CA ALA A 101 14.77 1.38 -8.00
C ALA A 101 13.51 2.15 -8.47
N GLY A 102 13.13 2.03 -9.75
CA GLY A 102 11.92 2.65 -10.30
C GLY A 102 10.62 2.00 -9.84
N ILE A 103 10.62 0.69 -9.56
CA ILE A 103 9.42 -0.06 -9.17
C ILE A 103 8.74 0.52 -7.91
N PRO A 104 9.44 0.78 -6.78
CA PRO A 104 8.83 1.39 -5.61
C PRO A 104 8.17 2.73 -5.88
N MET A 105 8.82 3.58 -6.67
CA MET A 105 8.30 4.90 -7.01
C MET A 105 7.01 4.79 -7.84
N PHE A 106 6.99 3.87 -8.81
CA PHE A 106 5.79 3.60 -9.60
C PHE A 106 4.64 3.04 -8.75
N LEU A 107 4.91 2.04 -7.91
CA LEU A 107 3.90 1.44 -7.04
C LEU A 107 3.36 2.43 -6.01
N TRP A 108 4.23 3.24 -5.40
CA TRP A 108 3.81 4.30 -4.49
C TRP A 108 2.91 5.31 -5.21
N ASN A 109 3.27 5.74 -6.42
CA ASN A 109 2.42 6.66 -7.17
C ASN A 109 1.04 6.06 -7.48
N ARG A 110 0.97 4.76 -7.80
CA ARG A 110 -0.31 4.04 -7.98
C ARG A 110 -1.13 4.00 -6.69
N GLU A 111 -0.50 3.65 -5.57
CA GLU A 111 -1.14 3.61 -4.24
C GLU A 111 -1.68 4.99 -3.82
N ASN A 112 -0.90 6.05 -4.01
CA ASN A 112 -1.32 7.43 -3.70
C ASN A 112 -2.52 7.87 -4.54
N LYS A 113 -2.57 7.48 -5.82
CA LYS A 113 -3.73 7.77 -6.68
C LYS A 113 -4.98 7.06 -6.16
N ALA A 114 -4.88 5.79 -5.76
CA ALA A 114 -6.00 5.05 -5.19
C ALA A 114 -6.51 5.70 -3.89
N VAL A 115 -5.60 6.07 -2.99
CA VAL A 115 -5.92 6.77 -1.74
C VAL A 115 -6.60 8.12 -1.99
N LYS A 116 -6.03 8.93 -2.90
CA LYS A 116 -6.59 10.24 -3.27
C LYS A 116 -8.00 10.09 -3.86
N ASN A 117 -8.19 9.11 -4.75
CA ASN A 117 -9.49 8.86 -5.36
C ASN A 117 -10.55 8.46 -4.33
N PHE A 118 -10.20 7.61 -3.36
CA PHE A 118 -11.12 7.24 -2.28
C PHE A 118 -11.46 8.45 -1.39
N ASN A 119 -10.46 9.23 -1.00
CA ASN A 119 -10.64 10.34 -0.05
C ASN A 119 -11.34 11.57 -0.66
N ARG A 120 -11.20 11.81 -1.98
CA ARG A 120 -11.72 12.99 -2.67
C ARG A 120 -13.24 13.12 -2.65
N TYR A 121 -13.98 12.02 -2.73
CA TYR A 121 -15.44 12.04 -2.84
C TYR A 121 -16.11 11.98 -1.47
N ALA A 122 -16.62 13.09 -0.96
CA ALA A 122 -17.50 13.08 0.21
C ALA A 122 -18.95 12.78 -0.20
N LEU A 123 -19.61 11.88 0.54
CA LEU A 123 -21.02 11.59 0.34
C LEU A 123 -21.87 12.73 0.91
N LYS A 124 -22.98 13.08 0.24
CA LYS A 124 -23.98 14.01 0.80
C LYS A 124 -24.56 13.41 2.09
N LYS A 125 -24.72 14.25 3.10
CA LYS A 125 -25.30 13.89 4.41
C LYS A 125 -26.81 13.89 4.36
#